data_AF-A0A947EK35-F1
#
_entry.id   AF-A0A947EK35-F1
#
_cell.length_a   1.000
_cell.length_b   1.000
_cell.length_c   1.000
_cell.angle_alpha   90.00
_cell.angle_beta   90.00
_cell.angle_gamma   90.00
#
_symmetry.space_group_name_H-M   'P 1'
#
loop_
_entity.id
_entity.type
_entity.pdbx_description
1 polymer ?
#
loop_
_entity_poly.entity_id
_entity_poly.type
_entity_poly.pdbx_seq_one_letter_code
_entity_poly.pdbx_strand_id
1 'polypeptide(L)'
;MGVRITTEQFTANNMQLDTISFRSVPQAITVSGRIDVPPQSVASLSAIHGGYIKDIPYLEGDAVRKGQALVTIENPEFIEIQQQYLETSEQLGYLESEYERQETLIKENITSQKNYLKAESAFKSAVARSEGLRKQLLMLS
;
A
#
# COMPACT_ATOMS: atom_id res chain seq x y z
N MET A 1 21.81 58.50 -39.38
CA MET A 1 22.28 59.82 -38.93
C MET A 1 23.60 59.63 -38.21
N GLY A 2 24.67 60.26 -38.66
CA GLY A 2 25.98 60.25 -37.98
C GLY A 2 26.28 61.62 -37.41
N VAL A 3 26.76 61.70 -36.18
CA VAL A 3 27.23 62.95 -35.56
C VAL A 3 28.68 63.17 -36.00
N ARG A 4 28.98 64.33 -36.59
CA ARG A 4 30.34 64.76 -36.92
C ARG A 4 30.79 65.81 -35.92
N ILE A 5 31.92 65.57 -35.27
CA ILE A 5 32.52 66.47 -34.28
C ILE A 5 33.83 66.97 -34.87
N THR A 6 34.08 68.29 -34.78
CA THR A 6 35.34 68.90 -35.24
C THR A 6 36.43 68.75 -34.19
N THR A 7 37.69 68.77 -34.60
CA THR A 7 38.86 68.61 -33.70
C THR A 7 38.86 69.63 -32.56
N GLU A 8 38.44 70.86 -32.83
CA GLU A 8 38.32 71.93 -31.83
C GLU A 8 37.25 71.62 -30.77
N GLN A 9 36.10 71.07 -31.19
CA GLN A 9 35.04 70.63 -30.27
C GLN A 9 35.48 69.42 -29.44
N PHE A 10 36.34 68.57 -29.99
CA PHE A 10 36.90 67.42 -29.27
C PHE A 10 37.81 67.85 -28.12
N THR A 11 38.72 68.79 -28.39
CA THR A 11 39.66 69.30 -27.39
C THR A 11 38.98 70.23 -26.38
N ALA A 12 38.05 71.10 -26.81
CA ALA A 12 37.36 72.03 -25.90
C ALA A 12 36.48 71.32 -24.86
N ASN A 13 35.95 70.13 -25.19
CA ASN A 13 35.13 69.33 -24.30
C ASN A 13 35.93 68.25 -23.55
N ASN A 14 37.28 68.28 -23.60
CA ASN A 14 38.17 67.30 -22.97
C ASN A 14 37.77 65.84 -23.25
N MET A 15 37.29 65.56 -24.47
CA MET A 15 36.88 64.21 -24.82
C MET A 15 38.10 63.29 -24.87
N GLN A 16 37.93 62.10 -24.33
CA GLN A 16 38.96 61.06 -24.32
C GLN A 16 38.41 59.83 -25.02
N LEU A 17 39.22 59.28 -25.92
CA LEU A 17 38.94 57.98 -26.52
C LEU A 17 39.52 56.93 -25.58
N ASP A 18 38.65 56.13 -25.00
CA ASP A 18 39.06 54.93 -24.28
C ASP A 18 38.91 53.70 -25.19
N THR A 19 39.72 52.68 -24.93
CA THR A 19 39.68 51.42 -25.67
C THR A 19 38.76 50.43 -24.97
N ILE A 20 38.02 49.64 -25.75
CA ILE A 20 37.15 48.59 -25.21
C ILE A 20 38.03 47.59 -24.45
N SER A 21 37.83 47.48 -23.12
CA SER A 21 38.52 46.51 -22.29
C SER A 21 37.54 45.46 -21.77
N PHE A 22 37.88 44.19 -21.94
CA PHE A 22 37.11 43.08 -21.39
C PHE A 22 37.53 42.86 -19.94
N ARG A 23 36.59 42.99 -19.01
CA ARG A 23 36.80 42.64 -17.59
C ARG A 23 35.93 41.45 -17.23
N SER A 24 36.52 40.49 -16.50
CA SER A 24 35.77 39.36 -15.95
C SER A 24 34.92 39.86 -14.79
N VAL A 25 33.60 39.90 -14.97
CA VAL A 25 32.64 40.18 -13.90
C VAL A 25 32.12 38.82 -13.43
N PRO A 26 32.44 38.38 -12.20
CA PRO A 26 31.88 37.14 -11.68
C PRO A 26 30.37 37.34 -11.48
N GLN A 27 29.57 36.73 -12.34
CA GLN A 27 28.12 36.73 -12.24
C GLN A 27 27.72 35.60 -11.26
N ALA A 28 27.57 35.95 -9.99
CA ALA A 28 27.06 35.00 -9.00
C ALA A 28 25.53 34.94 -9.10
N ILE A 29 25.01 33.78 -9.49
CA ILE A 29 23.56 33.51 -9.49
C ILE A 29 23.23 32.81 -8.18
N THR A 30 22.56 33.52 -7.27
CA THR A 30 22.07 32.92 -6.03
C THR A 30 20.85 32.07 -6.32
N VAL A 31 20.94 30.77 -6.05
CA VAL A 31 19.82 29.82 -6.19
C VAL A 31 19.47 29.22 -4.84
N SER A 32 18.18 29.08 -4.58
CA SER A 32 17.66 28.35 -3.43
C SER A 32 17.26 26.94 -3.90
N GLY A 33 17.88 25.91 -3.31
CA GLY A 33 17.53 24.51 -3.55
C GLY A 33 16.96 23.87 -2.29
N ARG A 34 16.04 22.92 -2.44
CA ARG A 34 15.59 22.05 -1.35
C ARG A 34 16.13 20.65 -1.61
N ILE A 35 16.73 20.05 -0.59
CA ILE A 35 17.02 18.61 -0.60
C ILE A 35 15.69 17.94 -0.29
N ASP A 36 15.12 17.25 -1.27
CA ASP A 36 13.94 16.43 -1.06
C ASP A 36 14.33 14.96 -1.14
N VAL A 37 13.73 14.16 -0.27
CA VAL A 37 13.95 12.71 -0.29
C VAL A 37 13.10 12.17 -1.44
N PRO A 38 13.64 11.37 -2.38
CA PRO A 38 12.82 10.78 -3.41
C PRO A 38 11.63 10.06 -2.77
N PRO A 39 10.41 10.16 -3.32
CA PRO A 39 9.22 9.52 -2.73
C PRO A 39 9.38 8.00 -2.52
N GLN A 40 10.34 7.38 -3.21
CA GLN A 40 10.72 5.98 -3.08
C GLN A 40 11.41 5.63 -1.73
N SER A 41 11.85 6.63 -0.97
CA SER A 41 12.54 6.47 0.31
C SER A 41 11.65 6.70 1.53
N VAL A 42 10.37 7.03 1.32
CA VAL A 42 9.36 7.15 2.39
C VAL A 42 8.36 6.01 2.22
N ALA A 43 8.32 5.09 3.18
CA ALA A 43 7.35 4.01 3.22
C ALA A 43 6.45 4.20 4.44
N SER A 44 5.14 4.37 4.21
CA SER A 44 4.14 4.30 5.27
C SER A 44 3.73 2.84 5.44
N LEU A 45 3.89 2.29 6.64
CA LEU A 45 3.47 0.94 6.97
C LEU A 45 2.04 1.00 7.51
N SER A 46 1.10 0.40 6.78
CA SER A 46 -0.26 0.18 7.27
C SER A 46 -0.55 -1.31 7.34
N ALA A 47 -1.08 -1.75 8.48
CA ALA A 47 -1.60 -3.10 8.60
C ALA A 47 -2.93 -3.20 7.83
N ILE A 48 -3.14 -4.30 7.11
CA ILE A 48 -4.38 -4.55 6.36
C ILE A 48 -5.56 -4.73 7.32
N HIS A 49 -5.32 -5.25 8.53
CA HIS A 49 -6.30 -5.39 9.61
C HIS A 49 -5.77 -4.72 10.88
N GLY A 50 -6.69 -4.28 11.76
CA GLY A 50 -6.34 -3.74 13.07
C GLY A 50 -5.59 -4.77 13.92
N GLY A 51 -4.88 -4.32 14.94
CA GLY A 51 -4.13 -5.19 15.83
C GLY A 51 -3.32 -4.37 16.82
N TYR A 52 -2.88 -5.01 17.89
CA TYR A 52 -2.03 -4.37 18.87
C TYR A 52 -0.57 -4.56 18.47
N ILE A 53 0.21 -3.48 18.60
CA ILE A 53 1.66 -3.57 18.44
C ILE A 53 2.20 -4.34 19.64
N LYS A 54 2.72 -5.54 19.39
CA LYS A 54 3.35 -6.38 20.42
C LYS A 54 4.76 -5.91 20.74
N ASP A 55 5.52 -5.58 19.69
CA ASP A 55 6.92 -5.22 19.85
C ASP A 55 7.35 -4.21 18.78
N ILE A 56 8.14 -3.22 19.22
CA ILE A 56 8.86 -2.26 18.40
C ILE A 56 10.31 -2.26 18.90
N PRO A 57 11.20 -3.06 18.31
CA PRO A 57 12.57 -3.17 18.80
C PRO A 57 13.47 -2.00 18.36
N TYR A 58 12.90 -0.91 17.83
CA TYR A 58 13.65 0.24 17.28
C TYR A 58 13.15 1.56 17.83
N LEU A 59 14.05 2.53 17.93
CA LEU A 59 13.74 3.92 18.23
C LEU A 59 13.80 4.79 16.97
N GLU A 60 13.18 5.96 17.06
CA GLU A 60 13.26 6.98 16.01
C GLU A 60 14.73 7.34 15.74
N GLY A 61 15.15 7.21 14.48
CA GLY A 61 16.52 7.47 14.05
C GLY A 61 17.41 6.23 13.89
N ASP A 62 16.93 5.05 14.27
CA ASP A 62 17.67 3.80 14.05
C ASP A 62 17.79 3.45 12.55
N ALA A 63 18.97 2.99 12.16
CA ALA A 63 19.23 2.54 10.79
C ALA A 63 18.65 1.15 10.56
N VAL A 64 17.75 1.03 9.57
CA VAL A 64 17.07 -0.22 9.21
C VAL A 64 17.49 -0.71 7.83
N ARG A 65 17.51 -2.03 7.61
CA ARG A 65 17.87 -2.64 6.33
C ARG A 65 16.63 -3.23 5.64
N LYS A 66 16.68 -3.34 4.31
CA LYS A 66 15.60 -3.96 3.52
C LYS A 66 15.36 -5.39 4.01
N GLY A 67 14.11 -5.71 4.33
CA GLY A 67 13.68 -7.03 4.80
C GLY A 67 13.79 -7.24 6.32
N GLN A 68 14.23 -6.23 7.07
CA GLN A 68 14.26 -6.28 8.53
C GLN A 68 12.84 -6.09 9.09
N ALA A 69 12.42 -6.96 10.02
CA ALA A 69 11.16 -6.80 10.72
C ALA A 69 11.23 -5.55 11.61
N LEU A 70 10.24 -4.66 11.49
CA LEU A 70 10.18 -3.37 12.19
C LEU A 70 9.20 -3.37 13.37
N VAL A 71 8.07 -4.03 13.20
CA VAL A 71 6.99 -4.11 14.18
C VAL A 71 6.37 -5.49 14.11
N THR A 72 6.06 -6.08 15.26
CA THR A 72 5.20 -7.27 15.33
C THR A 72 3.80 -6.84 15.75
N ILE A 73 2.80 -7.22 14.96
CA ILE A 73 1.39 -6.93 15.24
C ILE A 73 0.69 -8.23 15.59
N GLU A 74 -0.06 -8.24 16.68
CA GLU A 74 -0.96 -9.34 17.05
C GLU A 74 -2.40 -8.88 16.93
N ASN A 75 -3.24 -9.66 16.25
CA ASN A 75 -4.68 -9.44 16.19
C ASN A 75 -5.41 -10.65 16.81
N PRO A 76 -6.14 -10.48 17.93
CA PRO A 76 -6.93 -11.56 18.52
C PRO A 76 -8.04 -12.09 17.59
N GLU A 77 -8.52 -11.30 16.63
CA GLU A 77 -9.51 -11.74 15.63
C GLU A 77 -8.98 -12.89 14.76
N PHE A 78 -7.65 -13.02 14.61
CA PHE A 78 -7.06 -14.15 13.88
C PHE A 78 -7.41 -15.49 14.53
N ILE A 79 -7.37 -15.54 15.85
CA ILE A 79 -7.69 -16.75 16.62
C ILE A 79 -9.18 -17.08 16.49
N GLU A 80 -10.05 -16.07 16.48
CA GLU A 80 -11.49 -16.25 16.33
C GLU A 80 -11.85 -16.78 14.93
N ILE A 81 -11.30 -16.19 13.86
CA ILE A 81 -11.51 -16.65 12.48
C ILE A 81 -10.98 -18.08 12.32
N GLN A 82 -9.80 -18.38 12.88
CA GLN A 82 -9.21 -19.72 12.82
C GLN A 82 -10.08 -20.75 13.55
N GLN A 83 -10.56 -20.42 14.75
CA GLN A 83 -11.47 -21.28 15.50
C GLN A 83 -12.75 -21.55 14.70
N GLN A 84 -13.37 -20.50 14.17
CA GLN A 84 -14.63 -20.64 13.43
C GLN A 84 -14.47 -21.41 12.12
N TYR A 85 -13.30 -21.29 11.46
CA TYR A 85 -12.96 -22.10 10.30
C TYR A 85 -12.89 -23.58 10.66
N LEU A 86 -12.19 -23.92 11.74
CA LEU A 86 -12.05 -25.30 12.22
C LEU A 86 -13.42 -25.89 12.60
N GLU A 87 -14.24 -25.16 13.35
CA GLU A 87 -15.59 -25.59 13.72
C GLU A 87 -16.48 -25.81 12.50
N THR A 88 -16.45 -24.91 11.52
CA THR A 88 -17.22 -25.04 10.28
C THR A 88 -16.72 -26.23 9.44
N SER A 89 -15.41 -26.47 9.43
CA SER A 89 -14.80 -27.60 8.72
C SER A 89 -15.21 -28.95 9.31
N GLU A 90 -15.27 -29.06 10.64
CA GLU A 90 -15.78 -30.27 11.30
C GLU A 90 -17.26 -30.49 11.03
N GLN A 91 -18.06 -29.42 11.05
CA GLN A 91 -19.50 -29.51 10.76
C GLN A 91 -19.80 -29.89 9.30
N LEU A 92 -18.90 -29.54 8.37
CA LEU A 92 -19.07 -29.82 6.95
C LEU A 92 -19.18 -31.31 6.65
N GLY A 93 -18.35 -32.16 7.27
CA GLY A 93 -18.39 -33.60 7.02
C GLY A 93 -19.74 -34.23 7.39
N TYR A 94 -20.35 -33.77 8.49
CA TYR A 94 -21.71 -34.18 8.87
C TYR A 94 -22.76 -33.69 7.87
N LEU A 95 -22.70 -32.41 7.48
CA LEU A 95 -23.68 -31.81 6.57
C LEU A 95 -23.59 -32.40 5.15
N GLU A 96 -22.39 -32.75 4.69
CA GLU A 96 -22.15 -33.45 3.44
C GLU A 96 -22.80 -34.84 3.46
N SER A 97 -22.49 -35.63 4.49
CA SER A 97 -23.08 -36.96 4.67
C SER A 97 -24.61 -36.93 4.75
N GLU A 98 -25.18 -35.94 5.45
CA GLU A 98 -26.62 -35.73 5.52
C GLU A 98 -27.23 -35.34 4.17
N TYR A 99 -26.57 -34.46 3.43
CA TYR A 99 -26.99 -34.07 2.08
C TYR A 99 -27.00 -35.26 1.13
N GLU A 100 -25.91 -36.03 1.05
CA GLU A 100 -25.80 -37.24 0.22
C GLU A 100 -26.86 -38.29 0.59
N ARG A 101 -27.10 -38.46 1.89
CA ARG A 101 -28.16 -39.36 2.37
C ARG A 101 -29.54 -38.90 1.91
N GLN A 102 -29.89 -37.62 2.08
CA GLN A 102 -31.17 -37.10 1.62
C GLN A 102 -31.29 -37.12 0.09
N GLU A 103 -30.19 -36.93 -0.64
CA GLU A 103 -30.14 -37.04 -2.10
C GLU A 103 -30.45 -38.47 -2.57
N THR A 104 -29.94 -39.48 -1.86
CA THR A 104 -30.25 -40.89 -2.15
C THR A 104 -31.71 -41.20 -1.84
N LEU A 105 -32.19 -40.80 -0.66
CA LEU A 105 -33.58 -41.05 -0.25
C LEU A 105 -34.62 -40.36 -1.15
N ILE A 106 -34.31 -39.19 -1.71
CA ILE A 106 -35.25 -38.50 -2.62
C ILE A 106 -35.28 -39.18 -3.99
N LYS A 107 -34.15 -39.72 -4.48
CA LYS A 107 -34.08 -40.54 -5.70
C LYS A 107 -34.90 -41.83 -5.57
N GLU A 108 -34.97 -42.38 -4.36
CA GLU A 108 -35.79 -43.54 -4.03
C GLU A 108 -37.25 -43.19 -3.65
N ASN A 109 -37.64 -41.92 -3.71
CA ASN A 109 -38.97 -41.41 -3.30
C ASN A 109 -39.33 -41.70 -1.83
N ILE A 110 -38.34 -41.82 -0.93
CA ILE A 110 -38.51 -42.15 0.49
C ILE A 110 -38.64 -40.89 1.37
N THR A 111 -37.94 -39.80 1.03
CA THR A 111 -37.97 -38.54 1.80
C THR A 111 -38.81 -37.46 1.11
N SER A 112 -39.11 -36.38 1.84
CA SER A 112 -39.80 -35.22 1.26
C SER A 112 -38.82 -34.27 0.57
N GLN A 113 -39.27 -33.62 -0.50
CA GLN A 113 -38.47 -32.61 -1.19
C GLN A 113 -38.07 -31.44 -0.28
N LYS A 114 -38.91 -31.10 0.72
CA LYS A 114 -38.58 -30.10 1.75
C LYS A 114 -37.34 -30.49 2.56
N ASN A 115 -37.21 -31.76 2.96
CA ASN A 115 -36.08 -32.23 3.75
C ASN A 115 -34.79 -32.23 2.92
N TYR A 116 -34.86 -32.66 1.67
CA TYR A 116 -33.75 -32.60 0.73
C TYR A 116 -33.26 -31.15 0.54
N LEU A 117 -34.16 -30.21 0.20
CA LEU A 117 -33.80 -28.80 0.01
C LEU A 117 -33.21 -28.17 1.29
N LYS A 118 -33.68 -28.58 2.47
CA LYS A 118 -33.12 -28.13 3.74
C LYS A 118 -31.69 -28.63 3.94
N ALA A 119 -31.42 -29.91 3.67
CA ALA A 119 -30.08 -30.49 3.79
C ALA A 119 -29.12 -29.87 2.76
N GLU A 120 -29.56 -29.71 1.51
CA GLU A 120 -28.79 -29.05 0.44
C GLU A 120 -28.43 -27.61 0.81
N SER A 121 -29.40 -26.84 1.31
CA SER A 121 -29.19 -25.45 1.71
C SER A 121 -28.22 -25.34 2.89
N ALA A 122 -28.33 -26.23 3.88
CA ALA A 122 -27.43 -26.27 5.03
C ALA A 122 -25.99 -26.59 4.62
N PHE A 123 -25.80 -27.62 3.79
CA PHE A 123 -24.49 -27.99 3.27
C PHE A 123 -23.86 -26.86 2.45
N LYS A 124 -24.58 -26.32 1.45
CA LYS A 124 -24.07 -25.23 0.61
C LYS A 124 -23.73 -23.98 1.42
N SER A 125 -24.53 -23.66 2.44
CA SER A 125 -24.27 -22.53 3.32
C SER A 125 -23.00 -22.72 4.16
N ALA A 126 -22.77 -23.94 4.67
CA ALA A 126 -21.55 -24.27 5.42
C ALA A 126 -20.31 -24.25 4.51
N VAL A 127 -20.41 -24.72 3.26
CA VAL A 127 -19.33 -24.64 2.27
C VAL A 127 -18.96 -23.18 2.01
N ALA A 128 -19.96 -22.34 1.73
CA ALA A 128 -19.74 -20.91 1.49
C ALA A 128 -19.09 -20.21 2.70
N ARG A 129 -19.51 -20.57 3.93
CA ARG A 129 -18.90 -20.04 5.16
C ARG A 129 -17.45 -20.47 5.31
N SER A 130 -17.14 -21.75 5.11
CA SER A 130 -15.78 -22.28 5.18
C SER A 130 -14.84 -21.59 4.17
N GLU A 131 -15.29 -21.45 2.92
CA GLU A 131 -14.54 -20.73 1.88
C GLU A 131 -14.32 -19.25 2.22
N GLY A 132 -15.32 -18.58 2.80
CA GLY A 132 -15.20 -17.20 3.28
C GLY A 132 -14.13 -17.06 4.37
N LEU A 133 -14.21 -17.90 5.40
CA LEU A 133 -13.26 -17.91 6.52
C LEU A 133 -11.84 -18.26 6.04
N ARG A 134 -11.70 -19.22 5.13
CA ARG A 134 -10.40 -19.56 4.51
C ARG A 134 -9.79 -18.37 3.79
N LYS A 135 -10.58 -17.62 3.02
CA LYS A 135 -10.09 -16.41 2.32
C LYS A 135 -9.68 -15.31 3.29
N GLN A 136 -10.42 -15.12 4.38
CA GLN A 136 -10.05 -14.17 5.43
C GLN A 136 -8.70 -14.55 6.07
N LEU A 137 -8.47 -15.84 6.36
CA LEU A 137 -7.19 -16.31 6.87
C LEU A 137 -6.03 -16.11 5.89
N LEU A 138 -6.25 -16.30 4.59
CA LEU A 138 -5.24 -16.05 3.55
C LEU A 138 -4.90 -14.58 3.34
N MET A 139 -5.83 -13.66 3.63
CA MET A 139 -5.55 -12.21 3.61
C MET A 139 -4.75 -11.76 4.83
N LEU A 140 -4.73 -12.57 5.88
CA LEU A 140 -4.08 -12.32 7.17
C LEU A 140 -2.68 -12.93 7.29
N SER A 141 -2.33 -13.87 6.41
CA SER A 141 -1.02 -14.53 6.32
C SER A 141 -0.08 -13.83 5.36
#